data_AF-J3M9X4-F1
#
_entry.id   AF-J3M9X4-F1
#
_cell.length_a   1.000
_cell.length_b   1.000
_cell.length_c   1.000
_cell.angle_alpha   90.00
_cell.angle_beta   90.00
_cell.angle_gamma   90.00
#
_symmetry.space_group_name_H-M   'P 1'
#
loop_
_entity.id
_entity.type
_entity.pdbx_description
1 polymer ?
#
loop_
_entity_poly.entity_id
_entity_poly.type
_entity_poly.pdbx_seq_one_letter_code
_entity_poly.pdbx_strand_id
1 'polypeptide(L)'
;MVVRFSPQPYYLQLPTTAFRVFQRKDSWNGGGAAAEHSWSELPGLDGRMLFVGRGCSRSYEAAGNYPGYEGVYFLDDRSYHDTTILCGKSAERQFPFSDNGKWSEEEEPPRIEGFFPEPSLSNYSPPVWILP
;
A
#
# COMPACT_ATOMS: atom_id res chain seq x y z
N MET A 1 9.91 -0.70 -4.65
CA MET A 1 8.82 0.13 -5.19
C MET A 1 7.54 -0.69 -5.13
N VAL A 2 6.42 -0.10 -4.75
CA VAL A 2 5.11 -0.75 -4.79
C VAL A 2 4.23 0.06 -5.72
N VAL A 3 3.66 -0.60 -6.73
CA VAL A 3 2.77 0.01 -7.72
C VAL A 3 1.36 -0.48 -7.46
N ARG A 4 0.41 0.44 -7.39
CA ARG A 4 -1.00 0.16 -7.14
C ARG A 4 -1.82 0.25 -8.41
N PHE A 5 -2.74 -0.69 -8.60
CA PHE A 5 -3.69 -0.70 -9.70
C PHE A 5 -5.11 -0.47 -9.20
N SER A 6 -5.77 0.52 -9.78
CA SER A 6 -7.21 0.78 -9.62
C SER A 6 -7.83 0.87 -11.03
N PRO A 7 -9.09 0.44 -11.22
CA PRO A 7 -9.73 0.53 -12.52
C PRO A 7 -9.86 1.99 -12.96
N GLN A 8 -9.79 2.22 -14.27
CA GLN A 8 -10.14 3.52 -14.84
C GLN A 8 -11.66 3.68 -14.87
N PRO A 9 -12.17 4.91 -14.74
CA PRO A 9 -11.43 6.16 -14.56
C PRO A 9 -11.14 6.54 -13.09
N TYR A 10 -9.95 7.12 -12.86
CA TYR A 10 -9.43 7.47 -11.53
C TYR A 10 -10.31 8.46 -10.74
N TYR A 11 -11.10 9.30 -11.42
CA TYR A 11 -12.03 10.25 -10.78
C TYR A 11 -13.23 9.58 -10.11
N LEU A 12 -13.52 8.31 -10.44
CA LEU A 12 -14.57 7.55 -9.75
C LEU A 12 -14.09 6.92 -8.43
N GLN A 13 -12.83 7.14 -8.04
CA GLN A 13 -12.25 6.59 -6.80
C GLN A 13 -12.57 5.10 -6.62
N LEU A 14 -12.41 4.33 -7.70
CA LEU A 14 -12.69 2.90 -7.67
C LEU A 14 -11.70 2.19 -6.73
N PRO A 15 -12.13 1.13 -6.03
CA PRO A 15 -11.27 0.40 -5.11
C PRO A 15 -9.99 -0.09 -5.77
N THR A 16 -8.96 -0.26 -4.95
CA THR A 16 -7.75 -0.95 -5.36
C THR A 16 -8.09 -2.35 -5.84
N THR A 17 -7.38 -2.83 -6.85
CA THR A 17 -7.60 -4.16 -7.47
C THR A 17 -6.39 -5.06 -7.37
N ALA A 18 -5.19 -4.49 -7.47
CA ALA A 18 -3.96 -5.25 -7.39
C ALA A 18 -2.78 -4.37 -7.00
N PHE A 19 -1.70 -5.02 -6.59
CA PHE A 19 -0.39 -4.41 -6.43
C PHE A 19 0.65 -5.16 -7.25
N ARG A 20 1.74 -4.48 -7.59
CA ARG A 20 2.98 -5.09 -8.06
C ARG A 20 4.13 -4.54 -7.24
N VAL A 21 4.99 -5.44 -6.77
CA VAL A 21 6.12 -5.07 -5.92
C VAL A 21 7.41 -5.26 -6.72
N PHE A 22 8.31 -4.30 -6.60
CA PHE A 22 9.60 -4.32 -7.29
C PHE A 22 10.72 -4.10 -6.29
N GLN A 23 11.76 -4.92 -6.39
CA GLN A 23 13.00 -4.76 -5.65
C GLN A 23 14.00 -3.93 -6.45
N ARG A 24 14.71 -3.03 -5.78
CA ARG A 24 15.83 -2.31 -6.40
C ARG A 24 17.02 -3.26 -6.54
N LYS A 25 17.63 -3.28 -7.71
CA LYS A 25 18.90 -3.94 -8.00
C LYS A 25 19.95 -2.87 -8.25
N ASP A 26 21.02 -2.95 -7.48
CA ASP A 26 22.17 -2.06 -7.60
C ASP A 26 23.31 -2.85 -8.24
N SER A 27 23.70 -2.49 -9.47
CA SER A 27 24.89 -3.06 -10.11
C SER A 27 26.08 -2.10 -9.96
N TRP A 28 27.13 -2.60 -9.32
CA TRP A 28 28.39 -1.87 -9.17
C TRP A 28 29.31 -2.19 -10.35
N ASN A 29 29.61 -1.19 -11.17
CA ASN A 29 30.44 -1.36 -12.36
C ASN A 29 31.95 -1.22 -12.09
N GLY A 30 32.41 -1.40 -10.85
CA GLY A 30 33.82 -1.65 -10.56
C GLY A 30 34.79 -0.55 -10.99
N GLY A 31 34.44 0.73 -10.85
CA GLY A 31 35.36 1.81 -11.20
C GLY A 31 34.71 3.17 -11.42
N GLY A 32 34.35 3.88 -10.35
CA GLY A 32 33.99 5.31 -10.38
C GLY A 32 32.73 5.73 -11.14
N ALA A 33 32.08 4.83 -11.90
CA ALA A 33 30.81 5.08 -12.54
C ALA A 33 29.66 5.02 -11.51
N ALA A 34 28.65 5.89 -11.71
CA ALA A 34 27.43 5.87 -10.90
C ALA A 34 26.80 4.47 -10.93
N ALA A 35 26.37 3.98 -9.76
CA ALA A 35 25.67 2.71 -9.67
C ALA A 35 24.44 2.74 -10.59
N GLU A 36 24.29 1.72 -11.42
CA GLU A 36 23.10 1.58 -12.23
C GLU A 36 22.00 0.99 -11.35
N HIS A 37 20.87 1.71 -11.27
CA HIS A 37 19.72 1.29 -10.51
C HIS A 37 18.67 0.71 -11.45
N SER A 38 18.42 -0.59 -11.32
CA SER A 38 17.32 -1.25 -12.00
C SER A 38 16.27 -1.73 -11.01
N TRP A 39 15.07 -2.03 -11.50
CA TRP A 39 13.97 -2.57 -10.70
C TRP A 39 13.57 -3.92 -11.29
N SER A 40 13.47 -4.94 -10.44
CA SER A 40 12.91 -6.23 -10.83
C SER A 40 11.62 -6.48 -10.07
N GLU A 41 10.59 -6.90 -10.79
CA GLU A 41 9.33 -7.36 -10.20
C GLU A 41 9.61 -8.56 -9.28
N LEU A 42 9.00 -8.53 -8.10
CA LEU A 42 9.05 -9.61 -7.13
C LEU A 42 7.81 -10.49 -7.35
N PRO A 43 7.98 -11.79 -7.61
CA PRO A 43 6.87 -12.72 -7.84
C PRO A 43 6.11 -13.12 -6.57
N GLY A 44 6.57 -12.66 -5.41
CA GLY A 44 5.98 -12.89 -4.11
C GLY A 44 6.66 -11.99 -3.08
N LEU A 45 6.12 -11.93 -1.87
CA LEU A 45 6.68 -11.05 -0.85
C LEU A 45 7.76 -11.74 -0.01
N ASP A 46 8.09 -13.00 -0.27
CA ASP A 46 9.16 -13.75 0.40
C ASP A 46 9.06 -13.70 1.94
N GLY A 47 7.85 -13.78 2.49
CA GLY A 47 7.60 -13.67 3.91
C GLY A 47 7.61 -12.23 4.43
N ARG A 48 7.32 -11.20 3.61
CA ARG A 48 7.28 -9.80 4.06
C ARG A 48 5.86 -9.22 4.19
N MET A 49 5.71 -8.33 5.15
CA MET A 49 4.53 -7.48 5.34
C MET A 49 4.87 -6.08 4.87
N LEU A 50 4.15 -5.57 3.87
CA LEU A 50 4.36 -4.22 3.33
C LEU A 50 3.19 -3.32 3.71
N PHE A 51 3.43 -2.34 4.56
CA PHE A 51 2.44 -1.33 4.91
C PHE A 51 2.64 -0.11 4.01
N VAL A 52 1.63 0.19 3.20
CA VAL A 52 1.66 1.25 2.19
C VAL A 52 0.54 2.24 2.47
N GLY A 53 0.92 3.49 2.74
CA GLY A 53 -0.02 4.59 2.76
C GLY A 53 0.69 5.92 2.55
N ARG A 54 -0.08 7.00 2.60
CA ARG A 54 0.42 8.34 2.33
C ARG A 54 1.46 8.77 3.38
N GLY A 55 2.67 9.09 2.93
CA GLY A 55 3.72 9.67 3.77
C GLY A 55 4.34 8.73 4.81
N CYS A 56 3.83 7.51 4.93
CA CYS A 56 4.40 6.48 5.79
C CYS A 56 4.32 5.16 5.04
N SER A 57 5.46 4.51 4.86
CA SER A 57 5.50 3.13 4.38
C SER A 57 6.46 2.35 5.28
N ARG A 58 6.11 1.10 5.58
CA ARG A 58 6.89 0.22 6.46
C ARG A 58 6.98 -1.17 5.84
N SER A 59 8.08 -1.85 6.12
CA SER A 59 8.33 -3.22 5.68
C SER A 59 8.76 -4.02 6.90
N TYR A 60 8.17 -5.19 7.10
CA TYR A 60 8.51 -6.10 8.18
C TYR A 60 8.70 -7.52 7.65
N GLU A 61 9.58 -8.28 8.29
CA GLU A 61 9.71 -9.71 8.05
C GLU A 61 8.61 -10.45 8.83
N ALA A 62 7.73 -11.15 8.11
CA ALA A 62 6.71 -12.03 8.68
C ALA A 62 7.31 -13.35 9.18
N ALA A 63 8.43 -13.78 8.59
CA ALA A 63 9.11 -15.03 8.92
C ALA A 63 9.51 -15.08 10.41
N GLY A 64 8.94 -16.03 11.16
CA GLY A 64 9.28 -16.32 12.56
C GLY A 64 8.29 -15.79 13.60
N ASN A 65 7.63 -14.65 13.35
CA ASN A 65 6.73 -14.02 14.33
C ASN A 65 5.27 -13.90 13.88
N TYR A 66 4.99 -13.88 12.57
CA TYR A 66 3.64 -13.62 12.03
C TYR A 66 3.31 -14.50 10.80
N PRO A 67 3.23 -15.84 10.96
CA PRO A 67 2.87 -16.73 9.86
C PRO A 67 1.45 -16.41 9.33
N GLY A 68 1.28 -16.38 8.00
CA GLY A 68 0.01 -16.05 7.34
C GLY A 68 -0.31 -14.55 7.21
N TYR A 69 0.55 -13.68 7.75
CA TYR A 69 0.41 -12.23 7.63
C TYR A 69 1.18 -11.64 6.45
N GLU A 70 1.84 -12.45 5.63
CA GLU A 70 2.42 -12.00 4.35
C GLU A 70 1.35 -11.26 3.52
N GLY A 71 1.68 -10.08 3.01
CA GLY A 71 0.76 -9.27 2.21
C GLY A 71 1.13 -7.79 2.12
N VAL A 72 0.47 -7.09 1.20
CA VAL A 72 0.47 -5.63 1.12
C VAL A 72 -0.74 -5.09 1.87
N TYR A 73 -0.48 -4.43 3.00
CA TYR A 73 -1.45 -3.75 3.83
C TYR A 73 -1.53 -2.30 3.36
N PHE A 74 -2.68 -1.88 2.86
CA PHE A 74 -2.81 -0.56 2.28
C PHE A 74 -3.90 0.26 2.95
N LEU A 75 -3.63 1.56 3.00
CA LEU A 75 -4.60 2.58 3.33
C LEU A 75 -4.57 3.65 2.25
N ASP A 76 -5.64 3.73 1.46
CA ASP A 76 -5.90 4.91 0.66
C ASP A 76 -6.95 5.78 1.34
N ASP A 77 -6.53 6.99 1.70
CA ASP A 77 -7.45 8.03 2.18
C ASP A 77 -8.11 8.80 1.03
N ARG A 78 -7.83 8.42 -0.23
CA ARG A 78 -8.32 9.00 -1.51
C ARG A 78 -8.14 10.52 -1.60
N SER A 79 -7.34 11.09 -0.70
CA SER A 79 -7.13 12.53 -0.53
C SER A 79 -6.15 13.12 -1.54
N TYR A 80 -5.54 12.28 -2.38
CA TYR A 80 -4.52 12.70 -3.35
C TYR A 80 -5.06 13.72 -4.37
N HIS A 81 -6.36 13.64 -4.70
CA HIS A 81 -7.02 14.58 -5.61
C HIS A 81 -7.61 15.81 -4.91
N ASP A 82 -7.65 15.82 -3.58
CA ASP A 82 -8.22 16.91 -2.81
C ASP A 82 -7.12 17.79 -2.22
N THR A 83 -6.76 18.84 -2.95
CA THR A 83 -5.79 19.85 -2.51
C THR A 83 -6.27 20.66 -1.31
N THR A 84 -7.57 20.61 -0.97
CA THR A 84 -8.14 21.32 0.18
C THR A 84 -7.82 20.62 1.51
N ILE A 85 -7.57 19.31 1.50
CA ILE A 85 -7.26 18.52 2.72
C ILE A 85 -5.89 18.90 3.31
N LEU A 86 -4.95 19.41 2.50
CA LEU A 86 -3.67 19.93 2.97
C LEU A 86 -3.82 21.24 3.78
N CYS A 87 -4.87 22.03 3.53
CA CYS A 87 -5.05 23.39 4.08
C CYS A 87 -6.31 23.58 4.94
N GLY A 88 -7.21 22.59 5.01
CA GLY A 88 -8.48 22.67 5.76
C GLY A 88 -8.32 22.44 7.27
N LYS A 89 -9.15 23.13 8.06
CA LYS A 89 -9.27 22.96 9.53
C LYS A 89 -9.65 21.50 9.88
N SER A 90 -9.06 20.96 10.94
CA SER A 90 -9.15 19.53 11.31
C SER A 90 -10.57 19.01 11.56
N ALA A 91 -11.53 19.88 11.90
CA ALA A 91 -12.91 19.51 12.23
C ALA A 91 -13.79 19.11 11.03
N GLU A 92 -13.39 19.41 9.80
CA GLU A 92 -14.17 19.13 8.57
C GLU A 92 -13.52 18.06 7.68
N ARG A 93 -12.37 17.49 8.09
CA ARG A 93 -11.68 16.45 7.31
C ARG A 93 -12.45 15.14 7.41
N GLN A 94 -13.34 14.92 6.46
CA GLN A 94 -13.81 13.58 6.13
C GLN A 94 -12.63 12.88 5.44
N PHE A 95 -12.10 11.84 6.07
CA PHE A 95 -11.17 10.93 5.42
C PHE A 95 -12.01 9.80 4.81
N PRO A 96 -12.22 9.78 3.48
CA PRO A 96 -12.90 8.67 2.85
C PRO A 96 -12.00 7.42 2.92
N PHE A 97 -12.07 6.71 4.04
CA PHE A 97 -11.29 5.52 4.35
C PHE A 97 -11.84 4.25 3.68
N SER A 98 -12.54 4.37 2.55
CA SER A 98 -13.27 3.26 1.93
C SER A 98 -12.38 2.27 1.17
N ASP A 99 -11.13 2.63 0.87
CA ASP A 99 -10.19 1.74 0.16
C ASP A 99 -9.00 1.38 1.07
N ASN A 100 -9.21 0.36 1.89
CA ASN A 100 -8.20 -0.20 2.78
C ASN A 100 -8.34 -1.72 2.83
N GLY A 101 -7.23 -2.41 3.07
CA GLY A 101 -7.25 -3.87 3.14
C GLY A 101 -5.87 -4.49 3.10
N LYS A 102 -5.89 -5.82 3.01
CA LYS A 102 -4.73 -6.65 2.72
C LYS A 102 -4.87 -7.19 1.31
N TRP A 103 -3.84 -7.03 0.50
CA TRP A 103 -3.69 -7.71 -0.77
C TRP A 103 -2.68 -8.84 -0.62
N SER A 104 -3.06 -10.03 -1.05
CA SER A 104 -2.21 -11.23 -1.03
C SER A 104 -2.15 -11.81 -2.45
N GLU A 105 -0.94 -12.01 -2.97
CA GLU A 105 -0.71 -12.57 -4.30
C GLU A 105 -0.93 -14.09 -4.34
N GLU A 106 -0.81 -14.77 -3.19
CA GLU A 106 -0.90 -16.23 -3.08
C GLU A 106 -2.31 -16.80 -3.37
N GLU A 107 -3.35 -15.97 -3.46
CA GLU A 107 -4.70 -16.40 -3.80
C GLU A 107 -4.98 -16.19 -5.29
N GLU A 108 -5.45 -17.21 -6.00
CA GLU A 108 -5.95 -17.14 -7.39
C GLU A 108 -7.50 -17.17 -7.36
N PRO A 109 -8.21 -16.08 -7.73
CA PRO A 109 -7.71 -14.76 -8.14
C PRO A 109 -7.20 -13.91 -6.95
N PRO A 110 -6.30 -12.93 -7.19
CA PRO A 110 -5.73 -12.09 -6.15
C PRO A 110 -6.82 -11.45 -5.30
N ARG A 111 -6.83 -11.77 -4.01
CA ARG A 111 -7.89 -11.34 -3.10
C ARG A 111 -7.47 -10.10 -2.36
N ILE A 112 -8.33 -9.09 -2.40
CA ILE A 112 -8.29 -7.97 -1.47
C ILE A 112 -9.23 -8.30 -0.33
N GLU A 113 -8.66 -8.47 0.85
CA GLU A 113 -9.41 -8.62 2.09
C GLU A 113 -9.57 -7.23 2.72
N GLY A 114 -10.78 -6.66 2.61
CA GLY A 114 -11.12 -5.41 3.27
C GLY A 114 -11.19 -5.60 4.78
N PHE A 115 -10.58 -4.69 5.55
CA PHE A 115 -10.63 -4.77 7.01
C PHE A 115 -11.95 -4.25 7.60
N PHE A 116 -12.75 -3.52 6.84
CA PHE A 116 -14.00 -2.90 7.29
C PHE A 116 -15.13 -3.00 6.25
N PRO A 117 -16.38 -3.28 6.65
CA PRO A 117 -17.54 -2.99 5.82
C PRO A 117 -17.70 -1.46 5.63
N GLU A 118 -18.42 -1.08 4.56
CA GLU A 118 -18.80 0.26 4.05
C GLU A 118 -18.56 1.53 4.91
N PRO A 119 -18.33 2.70 4.27
CA PRO A 119 -17.68 3.86 4.87
C PRO A 119 -18.54 4.50 5.96
N SER A 120 -18.34 4.05 7.20
CA SER A 120 -18.67 4.91 8.34
C SER A 120 -17.79 6.15 8.24
N LEU A 121 -18.37 7.32 8.45
CA LEU A 121 -17.71 8.64 8.52
C LEU A 121 -16.80 8.71 9.75
N SER A 122 -15.89 7.74 9.89
CA SER A 122 -14.97 7.62 11.01
C SER A 122 -13.96 8.74 10.93
N ASN A 123 -13.77 9.41 12.05
CA ASN A 123 -12.73 10.40 12.28
C ASN A 123 -11.43 9.77 12.82
N TYR A 124 -11.35 8.44 12.89
CA TYR A 124 -10.16 7.70 13.35
C TYR A 124 -9.41 7.07 12.18
N SER A 125 -8.08 7.14 12.20
CA SER A 125 -7.22 6.39 11.29
C SER A 125 -7.47 4.88 11.44
N PRO A 126 -7.60 4.13 10.34
CA PRO A 126 -7.88 2.70 10.43
C PRO A 126 -6.72 1.94 11.11
N PRO A 127 -7.04 0.85 11.82
CA PRO A 127 -6.07 0.08 12.62
C PRO A 127 -5.05 -0.70 11.78
N VAL A 128 -5.06 -0.56 10.45
CA VAL A 128 -4.01 -1.14 9.59
C VAL A 128 -2.61 -0.69 10.03
N TRP A 129 -2.48 0.48 10.65
CA TRP A 129 -1.22 0.98 11.25
C TRP A 129 -0.91 0.48 12.67
N ILE A 130 -1.86 -0.22 13.29
CA ILE A 130 -1.75 -0.82 14.64
C ILE A 130 -1.25 -2.26 14.52
N LEU A 131 -1.30 -2.85 13.31
CA LEU A 131 -0.63 -4.12 13.04
C LEU A 131 0.90 -3.92 13.18
N PRO A 132 1.59 -4.86 13.85
CA PRO A 132 2.97 -4.70 14.32
C PRO A 132 4.00 -4.47 13.20
#